data_AF-A0A810KV55-F1
#
_entry.id   AF-A0A810KV55-F1
#
_cell.length_a   1.000
_cell.length_b   1.000
_cell.length_c   1.000
_cell.angle_alpha   90.00
_cell.angle_beta   90.00
_cell.angle_gamma   90.00
#
_symmetry.space_group_name_H-M   'P 1'
#
loop_
_entity.id
_entity.type
_entity.pdbx_description
1 polymer ?
#
loop_
_entity_poly.entity_id
_entity_poly.type
_entity_poly.pdbx_seq_one_letter_code
_entity_poly.pdbx_strand_id
1 'polypeptide(L)'
;MYRLLQAWSRDPPYGRRMIVVELTFTATPERLAARPAHRAYLTRLRDEGALLAAGPWADDSGALLVFTADRDAVEQILDTDPYYRTAGVEVTAVRDWRPVVER
;
A
#
# COMPACT_ATOMS: atom_id res chain seq x y z
N MET A 1 -22.13 41.69 -1.34
CA MET A 1 -22.09 40.89 -0.09
C MET A 1 -22.60 39.51 -0.48
N TYR A 2 -21.77 38.60 -0.98
CA TYR A 2 -20.77 37.82 -0.25
C TYR A 2 -19.46 37.70 -1.05
N ARG A 3 -18.33 37.96 -0.39
CA ARG A 3 -16.98 37.75 -0.93
C ARG A 3 -16.35 36.63 -0.11
N LEU A 4 -16.43 35.39 -0.59
CA LEU A 4 -15.72 34.26 -0.03
C LEU A 4 -15.47 33.25 -1.14
N LEU A 5 -14.23 33.21 -1.61
CA LEU A 5 -13.44 31.99 -1.85
C LEU A 5 -12.00 32.49 -1.94
N GLN A 6 -11.40 32.64 -0.76
CA GLN A 6 -9.97 32.85 -0.64
C GLN A 6 -9.25 31.67 -1.30
N ALA A 7 -8.13 32.01 -1.93
CA ALA A 7 -7.19 31.13 -2.60
C ALA A 7 -7.14 29.71 -2.01
N TRP A 8 -7.45 28.74 -2.87
CA TRP A 8 -7.01 27.36 -2.65
C TRP A 8 -5.49 27.39 -2.58
N SER A 9 -4.94 27.26 -1.38
CA SER A 9 -3.55 26.86 -1.17
C SER A 9 -3.30 25.62 -2.04
N ARG A 10 -2.20 25.60 -2.79
CA ARG A 10 -1.81 24.45 -3.62
C ARG A 10 -1.53 23.18 -2.81
N ASP A 11 -1.48 23.28 -1.49
CA ASP A 11 -1.54 22.13 -0.58
C ASP A 11 -2.73 22.27 0.36
N PRO A 12 -3.74 21.38 0.25
CA PRO A 12 -4.77 21.23 1.27
C PRO A 12 -4.16 20.64 2.56
N PRO A 13 -4.80 20.82 3.72
CA PRO A 13 -4.31 20.34 5.02
C PRO A 13 -4.52 18.82 5.16
N TYR A 14 -4.02 18.03 4.22
CA TYR A 14 -4.04 16.59 4.33
C TYR A 14 -2.90 16.11 5.23
N GLY A 15 -3.09 14.94 5.85
CA GLY A 15 -2.04 14.23 6.58
C GLY A 15 -0.90 13.81 5.66
N ARG A 16 0.09 13.13 6.24
CA ARG A 16 1.32 12.73 5.51
C ARG A 16 0.98 12.00 4.20
N ARG A 17 1.72 12.25 3.12
CA ARG A 17 1.57 11.48 1.88
C ARG A 17 1.95 10.03 2.16
N MET A 18 1.08 9.11 1.76
CA MET A 18 1.26 7.67 1.83
C MET A 18 1.06 7.08 0.44
N ILE A 19 1.46 5.83 0.26
CA ILE A 19 1.18 5.06 -0.95
C ILE A 19 0.31 3.87 -0.58
N VAL A 20 -0.75 3.63 -1.34
CA VAL A 20 -1.57 2.42 -1.23
C VAL A 20 -1.31 1.49 -2.41
N VAL A 21 -1.18 0.21 -2.12
CA VAL A 21 -1.03 -0.85 -3.11
C VAL A 21 -2.20 -1.81 -2.97
N GLU A 22 -2.90 -2.05 -4.06
CA GLU A 22 -4.00 -3.02 -4.14
C GLU A 22 -3.53 -4.26 -4.90
N LEU A 23 -3.86 -5.43 -4.38
CA LEU A 23 -3.58 -6.73 -4.99
C LEU A 23 -4.88 -7.47 -5.30
N THR A 24 -4.86 -8.29 -6.35
CA THR A 24 -5.82 -9.37 -6.59
C THR A 24 -5.14 -10.71 -6.44
N PHE A 25 -5.88 -11.71 -5.97
CA PHE A 25 -5.39 -13.06 -5.73
C PHE A 25 -6.17 -14.12 -6.51
N THR A 26 -5.43 -15.13 -6.95
CA THR A 26 -5.97 -16.44 -7.33
C THR A 26 -5.45 -17.49 -6.35
N ALA A 27 -6.25 -18.50 -6.06
CA ALA A 27 -5.87 -19.61 -5.18
C ALA A 27 -4.92 -20.59 -5.90
N THR A 28 -3.65 -20.21 -6.01
CA THR A 28 -2.58 -21.04 -6.57
C THR A 28 -1.70 -21.64 -5.45
N PRO A 29 -1.15 -22.85 -5.62
CA PRO A 29 -0.19 -23.41 -4.68
C PRO A 29 1.05 -22.53 -4.46
N GLU A 30 1.52 -21.84 -5.51
CA GLU A 30 2.68 -20.96 -5.49
C GLU A 30 2.46 -19.77 -4.56
N ARG A 31 1.30 -19.10 -4.67
CA ARG A 31 0.93 -18.00 -3.75
C ARG A 31 0.92 -18.51 -2.32
N LEU A 32 0.27 -19.64 -2.07
CA LEU A 32 0.15 -20.19 -0.72
C LEU A 32 1.51 -20.54 -0.11
N ALA A 33 2.43 -21.08 -0.92
CA ALA A 33 3.79 -21.39 -0.50
C ALA A 33 4.65 -20.13 -0.25
N ALA A 34 4.44 -19.05 -1.00
CA ALA A 34 5.21 -17.80 -0.86
C ALA A 34 4.76 -16.91 0.32
N ARG A 35 3.52 -17.07 0.80
CA ARG A 35 2.91 -16.25 1.86
C ARG A 35 3.74 -16.09 3.14
N PRO A 36 4.38 -17.14 3.71
CA PRO A 36 5.14 -16.98 4.95
C PRO A 36 6.33 -16.02 4.82
N ALA A 37 7.09 -16.13 3.73
CA ALA A 37 8.23 -15.24 3.46
C ALA A 37 7.77 -13.79 3.24
N HIS A 38 6.72 -13.60 2.44
CA HIS A 38 6.11 -12.28 2.22
C HIS A 38 5.67 -11.62 3.54
N ARG A 39 4.98 -12.36 4.41
CA ARG A 39 4.53 -11.85 5.72
C ARG A 39 5.68 -11.47 6.65
N ALA A 40 6.78 -12.23 6.61
CA ALA A 40 7.99 -11.88 7.37
C ALA A 40 8.61 -10.57 6.84
N TYR A 41 8.65 -10.38 5.52
CA TYR A 41 9.14 -9.15 4.92
C TYR A 41 8.26 -7.94 5.25
N LEU A 42 6.93 -8.05 5.13
CA LEU A 42 6.00 -6.99 5.55
C LEU A 42 6.14 -6.65 7.04
N THR A 43 6.40 -7.65 7.88
CA THR A 43 6.66 -7.43 9.31
C THR A 43 7.89 -6.58 9.53
N ARG A 44 8.98 -6.89 8.84
CA ARG A 44 10.21 -6.09 8.88
C ARG A 44 9.98 -4.66 8.41
N LEU A 45 9.29 -4.46 7.29
CA LEU A 45 8.98 -3.11 6.76
C LEU A 45 8.16 -2.27 7.73
N ARG A 46 7.22 -2.91 8.47
CA ARG A 46 6.47 -2.26 9.53
C ARG A 46 7.40 -1.83 10.67
N ASP A 47 8.28 -2.71 11.12
CA ASP A 47 9.21 -2.43 12.21
C ASP A 47 10.24 -1.35 11.84
N GLU A 48 10.58 -1.24 10.56
CA GLU A 48 11.42 -0.16 9.99
C GLU A 48 10.64 1.15 9.72
N GLY A 49 9.31 1.15 9.92
CA GLY A 49 8.47 2.33 9.75
C GLY A 49 8.11 2.68 8.31
N ALA A 50 8.32 1.77 7.35
CA ALA A 50 7.98 1.92 5.93
C ALA A 50 6.56 1.44 5.59
N LEU A 51 5.94 0.63 6.45
CA LEU A 51 4.60 0.06 6.26
C LEU A 51 3.71 0.36 7.46
N LEU A 52 2.55 0.99 7.22
CA LEU A 52 1.55 1.26 8.24
C LEU A 52 0.66 0.04 8.51
N ALA A 53 0.16 -0.58 7.44
CA ALA A 53 -0.73 -1.73 7.52
C ALA A 53 -0.68 -2.54 6.22
N ALA A 54 -0.89 -3.85 6.33
CA ALA A 54 -1.06 -4.73 5.18
C ALA A 54 -1.94 -5.92 5.56
N GLY A 55 -2.82 -6.34 4.65
CA GLY A 55 -3.64 -7.51 4.89
C GLY A 55 -4.53 -7.88 3.71
N PRO A 56 -4.94 -9.16 3.63
CA PRO A 56 -5.93 -9.58 2.65
C PRO A 56 -7.31 -9.01 2.96
N TRP A 57 -8.15 -8.92 1.95
CA TRP A 57 -9.59 -8.79 2.14
C TRP A 57 -10.13 -10.01 2.90
N ALA A 58 -11.27 -9.86 3.57
CA ALA A 58 -11.85 -10.94 4.38
C ALA A 58 -12.21 -12.19 3.56
N ASP A 59 -12.46 -12.01 2.26
CA ASP A 59 -12.76 -13.08 1.30
C ASP A 59 -11.51 -13.65 0.59
N ASP A 60 -10.31 -13.20 0.96
CA ASP A 60 -9.01 -13.57 0.35
C ASP A 60 -8.94 -13.33 -1.18
N SER A 61 -9.81 -12.47 -1.74
CA SER A 61 -9.81 -12.12 -3.17
C SER A 61 -8.64 -11.22 -3.59
N GLY A 62 -7.94 -10.64 -2.61
CA GLY A 62 -6.91 -9.63 -2.82
C GLY A 62 -6.39 -9.10 -1.49
N ALA A 63 -5.64 -8.00 -1.55
CA ALA A 63 -5.09 -7.34 -0.38
C ALA A 63 -4.95 -5.84 -0.55
N LEU A 64 -4.86 -5.14 0.58
CA LEU A 64 -4.46 -3.74 0.65
C LEU A 64 -3.19 -3.62 1.48
N LEU A 65 -2.27 -2.81 0.98
CA LEU A 65 -1.07 -2.39 1.70
C LEU A 65 -1.03 -0.87 1.74
N VAL A 66 -0.65 -0.32 2.89
CA VAL A 66 -0.53 1.12 3.13
C VAL A 66 0.88 1.42 3.59
N PHE A 67 1.66 2.06 2.72
CA PHE A 67 3.04 2.43 2.94
C PHE A 67 3.16 3.89 3.38
N THR A 68 4.05 4.11 4.33
CA THR A 68 4.48 5.44 4.81
C THR A 68 5.70 5.97 4.06
N ALA A 69 6.24 5.16 3.13
CA ALA A 69 7.35 5.52 2.27
C ALA A 69 6.89 6.29 1.02
N ASP A 70 7.83 6.93 0.32
CA ASP A 70 7.57 7.55 -0.97
C ASP A 70 7.41 6.53 -2.09
N ARG A 71 7.03 7.02 -3.28
CA ARG A 71 6.77 6.18 -4.46
C ARG A 71 7.97 5.34 -4.86
N ASP A 72 9.15 5.95 -4.94
CA ASP A 72 10.36 5.28 -5.42
C ASP A 72 10.76 4.14 -4.46
N ALA A 73 10.66 4.38 -3.15
CA ALA A 73 10.87 3.35 -2.14
C ALA A 73 9.84 2.22 -2.22
N VAL A 74 8.57 2.53 -2.47
CA VAL A 74 7.54 1.49 -2.66
C VAL A 74 7.80 0.68 -3.92
N GLU A 75 8.19 1.30 -5.03
CA GLU A 75 8.54 0.58 -6.25
C GLU A 75 9.72 -0.36 -6.02
N GLN A 76 10.75 0.05 -5.27
CA GLN A 76 11.84 -0.83 -4.86
C GLN A 76 11.40 -1.98 -3.95
N ILE A 77 10.48 -1.74 -3.03
CA ILE A 77 9.88 -2.77 -2.17
C ILE A 77 9.13 -3.81 -3.03
N LEU A 78 8.33 -3.35 -3.98
CA LEU A 78 7.60 -4.22 -4.91
C LEU A 78 8.57 -5.04 -5.77
N ASP A 79 9.69 -4.46 -6.16
CA ASP A 79 10.69 -5.17 -6.95
C ASP A 79 11.52 -6.19 -6.15
N THR A 80 11.75 -5.90 -4.87
CA THR A 80 12.57 -6.74 -3.99
C THR A 80 11.84 -8.00 -3.56
N ASP A 81 10.54 -7.91 -3.29
CA ASP A 81 9.77 -9.05 -2.82
C ASP A 81 9.25 -9.91 -4.00
N PRO A 82 9.71 -11.17 -4.14
CA PRO A 82 9.25 -12.05 -5.22
C PRO A 82 7.76 -12.38 -5.14
N TYR A 83 7.09 -12.15 -4.00
CA TYR A 83 5.65 -12.38 -3.84
C TYR A 83 4.82 -11.64 -4.89
N TYR A 84 5.20 -10.41 -5.27
CA TYR A 84 4.47 -9.61 -6.25
C TYR A 84 4.56 -10.12 -7.69
N ARG A 85 5.47 -11.07 -7.97
CA ARG A 85 5.61 -11.75 -9.27
C ARG A 85 5.20 -13.22 -9.20
N THR A 86 4.69 -13.68 -8.06
CA THR A 86 4.28 -15.08 -7.84
C THR A 86 2.97 -15.36 -8.57
N ALA A 87 2.85 -16.53 -9.20
CA ALA A 87 1.61 -16.94 -9.85
C ALA A 87 0.42 -16.84 -8.89
N GLY A 88 -0.65 -16.18 -9.31
CA GLY A 88 -1.83 -15.92 -8.48
C GLY A 88 -1.77 -14.66 -7.61
N VAL A 89 -0.77 -13.80 -7.81
CA VAL A 89 -0.71 -12.44 -7.23
C VAL A 89 -0.59 -11.43 -8.37
N GLU A 90 -1.42 -10.41 -8.36
CA GLU A 90 -1.36 -9.29 -9.30
C GLU A 90 -1.48 -7.96 -8.55
N VAL A 91 -0.61 -7.01 -8.88
CA VAL A 91 -0.70 -5.62 -8.39
C VAL A 91 -1.64 -4.85 -9.32
N THR A 92 -2.83 -4.47 -8.83
CA THR A 92 -3.85 -3.80 -9.66
C THR A 92 -3.82 -2.28 -9.53
N ALA A 93 -3.25 -1.75 -8.44
CA ALA A 93 -3.08 -0.32 -8.27
C ALA A 93 -1.89 0.01 -7.37
N VAL A 94 -1.21 1.12 -7.66
CA VAL A 94 -0.25 1.81 -6.79
C VAL A 94 -0.60 3.29 -6.80
N ARG A 95 -1.17 3.83 -5.72
CA ARG A 95 -1.75 5.17 -5.69
C ARG A 95 -1.20 6.03 -4.56
N ASP A 96 -1.04 7.30 -4.84
CA ASP A 96 -0.80 8.30 -3.81
C ASP A 96 -2.08 8.48 -2.98
N TRP A 97 -1.95 8.36 -1.67
CA TRP A 97 -3.03 8.55 -0.72
C TRP A 97 -2.65 9.63 0.30
N ARG A 98 -3.57 10.56 0.52
CA ARG A 98 -3.40 11.64 1.50
C ARG A 98 -4.53 11.55 2.53
N PRO A 99 -4.36 10.81 3.64
CA PRO A 99 -5.40 10.68 4.65
C PRO A 99 -5.75 12.04 5.24
N VAL A 100 -7.05 12.28 5.50
CA VAL A 100 -7.51 13.50 6.17
C VAL A 100 -7.48 13.34 7.70
N VAL A 101 -7.58 12.09 8.17
CA VAL A 101 -7.55 11.73 9.59
C VAL A 101 -6.57 10.57 9.75
N GLU A 102 -5.62 10.72 10.67
CA GLU A 102 -4.65 9.69 11.07
C GLU A 102 -4.56 9.62 12.61
N ARG A 103 -4.04 8.52 13.14
CA ARG A 103 -3.93 8.27 14.59
C ARG A 103 -2.57 8.70 15.14
#